data_AF-W7MFZ3-F1
#
_entry.id   AF-W7MFZ3-F1
#
_cell.length_a   1.000
_cell.length_b   1.000
_cell.length_c   1.000
_cell.angle_alpha   90.00
_cell.angle_beta   90.00
_cell.angle_gamma   90.00
#
_symmetry.space_group_name_H-M   'P 1'
#
loop_
_entity.id
_entity.type
_entity.pdbx_description
1 polymer ?
#
loop_
_entity_poly.entity_id
_entity_poly.type
_entity_poly.pdbx_seq_one_letter_code
_entity_poly.pdbx_strand_id
1 'polypeptide(L)'
;MGSSDRNESPESPESSGAATPNNPNRASASYITNMWTGLIRRFSSEGSFPSQADTAYEDDYKYHNGNGTKDGINGVFTPVRRTASPLRPPPLDPLVLHGYRHGTPTSAKLLTPAVAEEIRTMVPERLRIVDDWHLIYSLEQDGASLTTLYQRCRHYEGKRAGFVLVVKDLEGGIFGAYLSEYPHPAHSYFGNGECFLWRASTITPLPPPPSADTTNLNSRITTLAPPPPSSESNTPTHSRAPSPTPSEAVRFKAFPYSGLNDFCINCETGFLSVGSGGGHYGLWLDNGLENGHSSRCETFGNEPLSDEGTKFGVIGVELWVMGV
;
A
#
# COMPACT_ATOMS: atom_id res chain seq x y z
N MET A 1 66.83 -24.00 -30.91
CA MET A 1 66.40 -23.34 -32.15
C MET A 1 64.91 -23.62 -32.33
N GLY A 2 64.09 -22.73 -31.77
CA GLY A 2 62.63 -22.78 -31.89
C GLY A 2 62.18 -21.58 -32.70
N SER A 3 61.55 -21.86 -33.83
CA SER A 3 60.99 -20.86 -34.75
C SER A 3 59.47 -20.90 -34.60
N SER A 4 58.83 -19.74 -34.49
CA SER A 4 57.64 -19.33 -35.28
C SER A 4 56.93 -18.14 -34.59
N ASP A 5 57.20 -16.98 -35.18
CA ASP A 5 56.27 -15.99 -35.71
C ASP A 5 55.03 -15.53 -34.92
N ARG A 6 55.03 -14.20 -34.82
CA ARG A 6 53.99 -13.27 -34.40
C ARG A 6 52.76 -13.41 -35.29
N ASN A 7 51.57 -13.25 -34.71
CA ASN A 7 50.37 -12.96 -35.49
C ASN A 7 49.61 -11.79 -34.87
N GLU A 8 49.28 -10.83 -35.74
CA GLU A 8 48.66 -9.55 -35.50
C GLU A 8 47.17 -9.67 -35.14
N SER A 9 46.67 -8.71 -34.37
CA SER A 9 45.23 -8.50 -34.12
C SER A 9 44.67 -7.50 -35.14
N PRO A 10 43.47 -7.69 -35.70
CA PRO A 10 42.85 -6.67 -36.53
C PRO A 10 41.98 -5.71 -35.69
N GLU A 11 42.17 -4.41 -35.95
CA GLU A 11 41.37 -3.27 -35.50
C GLU A 11 39.90 -3.36 -35.93
N SER A 12 39.00 -2.80 -35.13
CA SER A 12 37.59 -2.56 -35.48
C SER A 12 37.32 -1.05 -35.50
N PRO A 13 36.49 -0.54 -36.44
CA PRO A 13 36.41 0.90 -36.71
C PRO A 13 35.45 1.66 -35.78
N GLU A 14 35.73 2.95 -35.68
CA GLU A 14 35.11 3.96 -34.83
C GLU A 14 33.62 4.23 -35.13
N SER A 15 32.82 4.32 -34.07
CA SER A 15 31.41 4.73 -34.10
C SER A 15 31.28 6.23 -34.35
N SER A 16 30.61 6.60 -35.44
CA SER A 16 30.31 7.98 -35.82
C SER A 16 29.22 8.62 -34.94
N GLY A 17 29.38 9.92 -34.69
CA GLY A 17 28.62 10.73 -33.74
C GLY A 17 27.21 11.16 -34.16
N ALA A 18 26.57 11.80 -33.17
CA ALA A 18 25.19 12.28 -33.12
C ALA A 18 24.88 13.49 -34.02
N ALA A 19 23.61 13.61 -34.43
CA ALA A 19 22.87 14.88 -34.46
C ALA A 19 21.34 14.66 -34.52
N THR A 20 20.63 15.41 -33.69
CA THR A 20 19.16 15.50 -33.49
C THR A 20 18.44 16.25 -34.62
N PRO A 21 17.11 16.12 -34.72
CA PRO A 21 16.30 17.35 -34.83
C PRO A 21 15.09 17.41 -33.89
N ASN A 22 14.86 18.65 -33.42
CA ASN A 22 13.78 19.11 -32.55
C ASN A 22 12.38 18.98 -33.17
N ASN A 23 11.39 18.75 -32.30
CA ASN A 23 9.97 18.91 -32.59
C ASN A 23 9.33 19.80 -31.50
N PRO A 24 8.62 20.90 -31.80
CA PRO A 24 7.83 21.62 -30.81
C PRO A 24 6.35 21.19 -30.84
N ASN A 25 5.70 21.33 -29.69
CA ASN A 25 4.27 21.15 -29.40
C ASN A 25 3.75 19.72 -29.17
N ARG A 26 3.67 19.35 -27.88
CA ARG A 26 2.45 18.74 -27.36
C ARG A 26 2.23 19.10 -25.90
N ALA A 27 1.08 19.71 -25.66
CA ALA A 27 0.62 20.22 -24.37
C ALA A 27 0.50 19.09 -23.33
N SER A 28 1.01 19.37 -22.13
CA SER A 28 0.87 18.57 -20.93
C SER A 28 -0.60 18.53 -20.49
N ALA A 29 -1.17 17.33 -20.40
CA ALA A 29 -2.40 17.07 -19.67
C ALA A 29 -2.06 16.07 -18.55
N SER A 30 -1.65 16.61 -17.40
CA SER A 30 -1.47 15.86 -16.16
C SER A 30 -2.84 15.57 -15.57
N TYR A 31 -3.32 14.34 -15.74
CA TYR A 31 -4.46 13.82 -14.99
C TYR A 31 -3.98 13.37 -13.62
N ILE A 32 -4.11 14.25 -12.62
CA ILE A 32 -4.01 13.88 -11.21
C ILE A 32 -5.38 13.37 -10.77
N THR A 33 -5.47 12.08 -10.49
CA THR A 33 -6.65 11.35 -9.96
C THR A 33 -6.06 10.08 -9.33
N ASN A 34 -6.21 9.67 -8.08
CA ASN A 34 -7.06 9.98 -6.93
C ASN A 34 -6.24 9.64 -5.66
N MET A 35 -6.15 10.56 -4.69
CA MET A 35 -6.93 10.64 -3.45
C MET A 35 -6.56 9.62 -2.36
N TRP A 36 -5.96 10.18 -1.31
CA TRP A 36 -5.87 9.67 0.05
C TRP A 36 -7.21 9.11 0.55
N THR A 37 -7.22 7.84 0.93
CA THR A 37 -8.27 7.27 1.78
C THR A 37 -7.62 6.44 2.87
N GLY A 38 -7.32 7.09 3.99
CA GLY A 38 -6.83 6.44 5.20
C GLY A 38 -6.70 7.48 6.30
N LEU A 39 -7.56 7.36 7.31
CA LEU A 39 -7.69 8.14 8.54
C LEU A 39 -8.60 9.40 8.52
N ILE A 40 -9.51 9.39 9.51
CA ILE A 40 -10.51 10.36 9.98
C ILE A 40 -11.95 10.22 9.41
N ARG A 41 -12.73 9.35 10.06
CA ARG A 41 -14.15 9.58 10.34
C ARG A 41 -14.30 10.01 11.80
N ARG A 42 -14.60 11.28 12.09
CA ARG A 42 -15.46 11.69 13.22
C ARG A 42 -15.83 13.18 13.19
N PHE A 43 -17.15 13.39 13.28
CA PHE A 43 -17.98 14.52 13.73
C PHE A 43 -17.90 15.90 13.04
N SER A 44 -19.07 16.25 12.51
CA SER A 44 -19.52 17.54 11.99
C SER A 44 -19.41 18.69 13.00
N SER A 45 -19.05 19.89 12.52
CA SER A 45 -19.61 21.16 12.97
C SER A 45 -19.37 22.23 11.89
N GLU A 46 -20.35 23.09 11.73
CA GLU A 46 -20.44 24.20 10.79
C GLU A 46 -19.12 24.93 10.49
N GLY A 47 -18.95 25.23 9.21
CA GLY A 47 -17.99 26.18 8.68
C GLY A 47 -18.58 26.84 7.46
N SER A 48 -19.56 27.72 7.68
CA SER A 48 -20.00 28.70 6.68
C SER A 48 -18.80 29.53 6.24
N PHE A 49 -18.49 29.53 4.95
CA PHE A 49 -17.61 30.53 4.36
C PHE A 49 -18.31 31.26 3.22
N PRO A 50 -18.14 32.59 3.13
CA PRO A 50 -19.05 33.48 2.42
C PRO A 50 -18.76 33.50 0.91
N SER A 51 -19.83 33.56 0.12
CA SER A 51 -19.77 34.00 -1.27
C SER A 51 -19.64 35.52 -1.33
N GLN A 52 -18.52 36.00 -1.88
CA GLN A 52 -18.34 37.32 -2.48
C GLN A 52 -17.50 37.07 -3.76
N ALA A 53 -17.79 37.63 -4.93
CA ALA A 53 -18.54 38.83 -5.22
C ALA A 53 -19.27 38.71 -6.56
N ASP A 54 -20.47 39.29 -6.55
CA ASP A 54 -21.22 39.74 -7.70
C ASP A 54 -20.36 40.64 -8.61
N THR A 55 -20.41 40.38 -9.92
CA THR A 55 -20.31 41.46 -10.91
C THR A 55 -21.53 41.35 -11.79
N ALA A 56 -22.50 42.21 -11.48
CA ALA A 56 -23.63 42.50 -12.33
C ALA A 56 -23.12 43.17 -13.62
N TYR A 57 -23.37 42.51 -14.75
CA TYR A 57 -23.57 43.18 -16.02
C TYR A 57 -25.01 42.88 -16.42
N GLU A 58 -25.88 43.87 -16.22
CA GLU A 58 -27.19 43.92 -16.87
C GLU A 58 -26.95 44.17 -18.36
N ASP A 59 -27.48 43.29 -19.20
CA ASP A 59 -27.88 43.69 -20.55
C ASP A 59 -29.25 43.08 -20.84
N ASP A 60 -30.23 43.99 -20.88
CA ASP A 60 -31.63 43.79 -21.16
C ASP A 60 -31.83 43.66 -22.68
N TYR A 61 -32.33 42.51 -23.15
CA TYR A 61 -33.13 42.45 -24.37
C TYR A 61 -34.23 41.39 -24.23
N LYS A 62 -35.44 41.88 -23.95
CA LYS A 62 -36.71 41.16 -24.15
C LYS A 62 -36.92 40.82 -25.62
N TYR A 63 -37.29 39.57 -25.92
CA TYR A 63 -38.18 39.25 -27.04
C TYR A 63 -39.17 38.13 -26.69
N HIS A 64 -40.36 38.28 -27.26
CA HIS A 64 -41.62 37.58 -26.97
C HIS A 64 -41.70 36.12 -27.46
N ASN A 65 -42.50 35.34 -26.70
CA ASN A 65 -43.52 34.36 -27.10
C ASN A 65 -43.31 33.52 -28.39
N GLY A 66 -43.26 32.20 -28.25
CA GLY A 66 -43.32 31.29 -29.39
C GLY A 66 -43.38 29.82 -28.99
N ASN A 67 -44.56 29.23 -29.11
CA ASN A 67 -44.83 27.80 -29.08
C ASN A 67 -44.01 27.10 -30.19
N GLY A 68 -42.93 26.41 -29.84
CA GLY A 68 -41.98 25.82 -30.79
C GLY A 68 -41.63 24.38 -30.43
N THR A 69 -41.95 23.46 -31.34
CA THR A 69 -41.53 22.06 -31.35
C THR A 69 -40.01 21.93 -31.17
N LYS A 70 -39.58 21.07 -30.23
CA LYS A 70 -38.16 20.79 -29.96
C LYS A 70 -37.62 19.86 -31.04
N ASP A 71 -36.94 20.39 -32.05
CA ASP A 71 -36.43 19.62 -33.20
C ASP A 71 -35.13 18.86 -32.93
N GLY A 72 -34.71 18.71 -31.66
CA GLY A 72 -33.58 17.85 -31.26
C GLY A 72 -32.18 18.23 -31.78
N ILE A 73 -32.06 19.19 -32.70
CA ILE A 73 -30.84 19.50 -33.46
C ILE A 73 -30.24 20.86 -33.05
N ASN A 74 -31.06 21.82 -32.59
CA ASN A 74 -30.62 23.17 -32.20
C ASN A 74 -30.84 23.50 -30.71
N GLY A 75 -31.11 22.49 -29.87
CA GLY A 75 -31.29 22.68 -28.43
C GLY A 75 -29.95 22.76 -27.70
N VAL A 76 -29.78 23.75 -26.81
CA VAL A 76 -28.67 23.78 -25.84
C VAL A 76 -28.71 22.48 -25.05
N PHE A 77 -27.66 21.66 -25.18
CA PHE A 77 -27.55 20.41 -24.42
C PHE A 77 -27.39 20.75 -22.93
N THR A 78 -28.48 20.63 -22.18
CA THR A 78 -28.43 20.63 -20.71
C THR A 78 -28.14 19.21 -20.24
N PRO A 79 -26.94 18.90 -19.73
CA PRO A 79 -26.64 17.57 -19.22
C PRO A 79 -27.59 17.23 -18.07
N VAL A 80 -28.14 16.02 -18.10
CA VAL A 80 -28.93 15.47 -16.99
C VAL A 80 -28.04 15.48 -15.74
N ARG A 81 -28.40 16.30 -14.74
CA ARG A 81 -27.71 16.31 -13.44
C ARG A 81 -27.95 14.96 -12.75
N ARG A 82 -26.99 14.04 -12.89
CA ARG A 82 -26.98 12.79 -12.14
C ARG A 82 -26.70 13.12 -10.67
N THR A 83 -27.67 12.90 -9.80
CA THR A 83 -27.47 12.93 -8.35
C THR A 83 -26.63 11.71 -7.97
N ALA A 84 -25.53 11.91 -7.24
CA ALA A 84 -24.74 10.80 -6.70
C ALA A 84 -25.64 9.89 -5.86
N SER A 85 -25.48 8.57 -6.01
CA SER A 85 -26.22 7.61 -5.18
C SER A 85 -25.94 7.89 -3.70
N PRO A 86 -26.97 8.00 -2.85
CA PRO A 86 -26.79 8.17 -1.41
C PRO A 86 -26.24 6.90 -0.73
N LEU A 87 -26.21 5.78 -1.46
CA LEU A 87 -25.73 4.49 -0.95
C LEU A 87 -24.21 4.48 -0.94
N ARG A 88 -23.64 4.67 0.25
CA ARG A 88 -22.25 4.26 0.49
C ARG A 88 -22.23 2.73 0.52
N PRO A 89 -21.34 2.07 -0.25
CA PRO A 89 -21.20 0.63 -0.14
C PRO A 89 -20.85 0.29 1.32
N PRO A 90 -21.32 -0.87 1.82
CA PRO A 90 -20.95 -1.34 3.14
C PRO A 90 -19.41 -1.43 3.25
N PRO A 91 -18.84 -1.24 4.45
CA PRO A 91 -17.43 -1.50 4.66
C PRO A 91 -17.11 -2.96 4.30
N LEU A 92 -15.92 -3.21 3.76
CA LEU A 92 -15.46 -4.56 3.46
C LEU A 92 -15.32 -5.37 4.77
N ASP A 93 -15.52 -6.68 4.67
CA ASP A 93 -15.28 -7.59 5.78
C ASP A 93 -13.79 -7.60 6.16
N PRO A 94 -13.43 -7.68 7.46
CA PRO A 94 -12.05 -7.69 7.90
C PRO A 94 -11.26 -8.87 7.34
N LEU A 95 -9.99 -8.65 7.00
CA LEU A 95 -9.11 -9.71 6.51
C LEU A 95 -8.94 -10.86 7.51
N VAL A 96 -8.94 -12.09 6.99
CA VAL A 96 -8.63 -13.31 7.71
C VAL A 96 -7.36 -13.93 7.14
N LEU A 97 -6.37 -14.14 8.00
CA LEU A 97 -5.06 -14.69 7.63
C LEU A 97 -4.99 -16.18 8.00
N HIS A 98 -4.84 -17.04 7.00
CA HIS A 98 -4.80 -18.51 7.15
C HIS A 98 -3.42 -19.10 6.90
N GLY A 99 -3.13 -20.26 7.49
CA GLY A 99 -1.99 -21.11 7.12
C GLY A 99 -0.84 -21.18 8.11
N TYR A 100 -0.88 -20.40 9.20
CA TYR A 100 0.02 -20.63 10.34
C TYR A 100 -0.28 -21.98 11.02
N ARG A 101 0.75 -22.79 11.26
CA ARG A 101 0.64 -24.03 12.04
C ARG A 101 0.39 -23.73 13.52
N HIS A 102 -0.24 -24.67 14.22
CA HIS A 102 -0.65 -24.50 15.63
C HIS A 102 0.52 -24.17 16.59
N GLY A 103 1.75 -24.59 16.26
CA GLY A 103 2.95 -24.32 17.05
C GLY A 103 3.78 -23.11 16.61
N THR A 104 3.38 -22.37 15.57
CA THR A 104 4.16 -21.24 15.08
C THR A 104 4.18 -20.11 16.12
N PRO A 105 5.36 -19.70 16.63
CA PRO A 105 5.46 -18.68 17.66
C PRO A 105 4.98 -17.33 17.13
N THR A 106 4.39 -16.50 18.00
CA THR A 106 3.86 -15.18 17.60
C THR A 106 4.93 -14.29 16.98
N SER A 107 6.19 -14.40 17.44
CA SER A 107 7.33 -13.64 16.90
C SER A 107 7.70 -13.98 15.45
N ALA A 108 7.30 -15.18 14.98
CA ALA A 108 7.52 -15.64 13.61
C ALA A 108 6.32 -15.35 12.68
N LYS A 109 5.22 -14.81 13.22
CA LYS A 109 4.08 -14.35 12.41
C LYS A 109 4.36 -12.91 11.99
N LEU A 110 4.79 -12.74 10.75
CA LEU A 110 5.28 -11.44 10.26
C LEU A 110 4.15 -10.52 9.82
N LEU A 111 3.20 -11.06 9.03
CA LEU A 111 2.06 -10.28 8.56
C LEU A 111 0.99 -10.14 9.65
N THR A 112 0.84 -8.93 10.18
CA THR A 112 -0.26 -8.61 11.10
C THR A 112 -1.52 -8.24 10.31
N PRO A 113 -2.73 -8.46 10.86
CA PRO A 113 -3.97 -8.03 10.20
C PRO A 113 -4.00 -6.53 9.90
N ALA A 114 -3.44 -5.70 10.78
CA ALA A 114 -3.37 -4.26 10.57
C ALA A 114 -2.51 -3.90 9.35
N VAL A 115 -1.33 -4.51 9.20
CA VAL A 115 -0.48 -4.30 8.00
C VAL A 115 -1.15 -4.87 6.75
N ALA A 116 -1.78 -6.03 6.85
CA ALA A 116 -2.49 -6.65 5.73
C ALA A 116 -3.62 -5.76 5.18
N GLU A 117 -4.38 -5.11 6.06
CA GLU A 117 -5.44 -4.17 5.65
C GLU A 117 -4.86 -2.94 4.96
N GLU A 118 -3.74 -2.39 5.43
CA GLU A 118 -3.05 -1.29 4.74
C GLU A 118 -2.60 -1.70 3.33
N ILE A 119 -2.04 -2.91 3.18
CA ILE A 119 -1.67 -3.48 1.87
C ILE A 119 -2.92 -3.66 1.00
N ARG A 120 -4.03 -4.14 1.55
CA ARG A 120 -5.31 -4.33 0.84
C ARG A 120 -5.85 -3.02 0.25
N THR A 121 -5.61 -1.87 0.88
CA THR A 121 -5.99 -0.59 0.29
C THR A 121 -5.23 -0.25 -1.00
N MET A 122 -4.08 -0.89 -1.23
CA MET A 122 -3.21 -0.67 -2.38
C MET A 122 -3.37 -1.73 -3.47
N VAL A 123 -3.86 -2.93 -3.13
CA VAL A 123 -4.10 -3.98 -4.13
C VAL A 123 -5.23 -3.59 -5.09
N PRO A 124 -5.30 -4.20 -6.30
CA PRO A 124 -6.38 -3.96 -7.25
C PRO A 124 -7.77 -4.26 -6.68
N GLU A 125 -8.77 -3.45 -7.05
CA GLU A 125 -10.14 -3.53 -6.51
C GLU A 125 -10.74 -4.94 -6.58
N ARG A 126 -10.47 -5.68 -7.67
CA ARG A 126 -10.92 -7.07 -7.84
C ARG A 126 -10.46 -8.00 -6.71
N LEU A 127 -9.29 -7.74 -6.12
CA LEU A 127 -8.70 -8.54 -5.06
C LEU A 127 -9.09 -8.01 -3.68
N ARG A 128 -9.46 -6.73 -3.56
CA ARG A 128 -9.89 -6.14 -2.28
C ARG A 128 -11.13 -6.80 -1.71
N ILE A 129 -12.00 -7.32 -2.56
CA ILE A 129 -13.25 -7.94 -2.12
C ILE A 129 -12.98 -9.25 -1.38
N VAL A 130 -11.85 -9.91 -1.65
CA VAL A 130 -11.47 -11.17 -1.00
C VAL A 130 -10.82 -10.88 0.34
N ASP A 131 -11.42 -11.40 1.40
CA ASP A 131 -11.01 -11.24 2.78
C ASP A 131 -10.09 -12.37 3.28
N ASP A 132 -10.12 -13.54 2.63
CA ASP A 132 -9.27 -14.68 2.97
C ASP A 132 -7.90 -14.61 2.28
N TRP A 133 -6.84 -14.47 3.07
CA TRP A 133 -5.45 -14.57 2.59
C TRP A 133 -4.81 -15.84 3.13
N HIS A 134 -4.08 -16.55 2.25
CA HIS A 134 -3.47 -17.82 2.58
C HIS A 134 -1.95 -17.73 2.54
N LEU A 135 -1.30 -18.22 3.59
CA LEU A 135 0.14 -18.36 3.66
C LEU A 135 0.60 -19.48 2.74
N ILE A 136 1.34 -19.13 1.69
CA ILE A 136 1.97 -20.11 0.79
C ILE A 136 3.23 -20.63 1.43
N TYR A 137 4.11 -19.74 1.88
CA TYR A 137 5.45 -20.07 2.34
C TYR A 137 5.81 -19.22 3.56
N SER A 138 6.47 -19.83 4.53
CA SER A 138 7.05 -19.14 5.68
C SER A 138 8.41 -19.73 5.99
N LEU A 139 9.43 -18.88 6.10
CA LEU A 139 10.81 -19.28 6.41
C LEU A 139 10.85 -20.13 7.69
N GLU A 140 10.06 -19.78 8.70
CA GLU A 140 9.92 -20.52 9.96
C GLU A 140 9.33 -21.93 9.77
N GLN A 141 8.37 -22.09 8.86
CA GLN A 141 7.59 -23.34 8.73
C GLN A 141 8.10 -24.27 7.62
N ASP A 142 8.77 -23.71 6.62
CA ASP A 142 9.15 -24.40 5.38
C ASP A 142 10.67 -24.39 5.13
N GLY A 143 11.45 -23.66 5.95
CA GLY A 143 12.91 -23.62 5.93
C GLY A 143 13.51 -22.66 4.90
N ALA A 144 14.77 -22.28 5.14
CA ALA A 144 15.56 -21.30 4.38
C ALA A 144 15.93 -21.80 2.96
N SER A 145 14.99 -21.71 2.02
CA SER A 145 15.21 -22.12 0.63
C SER A 145 14.25 -21.43 -0.34
N LEU A 146 14.82 -20.58 -1.20
CA LEU A 146 14.10 -19.94 -2.29
C LEU A 146 13.51 -20.96 -3.28
N THR A 147 14.19 -22.08 -3.49
CA THR A 147 13.69 -23.20 -4.30
C THR A 147 12.38 -23.75 -3.74
N THR A 148 12.28 -23.94 -2.42
CA THR A 148 11.05 -24.39 -1.75
C THR A 148 9.92 -23.38 -1.95
N LEU A 149 10.21 -22.08 -1.81
CA LEU A 149 9.24 -21.02 -2.07
C LEU A 149 8.68 -21.13 -3.49
N TYR A 150 9.53 -21.21 -4.52
CA TYR A 150 9.09 -21.36 -5.91
C TYR A 150 8.27 -22.63 -6.17
N GLN A 151 8.69 -23.77 -5.61
CA GLN A 151 7.96 -25.03 -5.75
C GLN A 151 6.53 -24.93 -5.23
N ARG A 152 6.33 -24.25 -4.09
CA ARG A 152 5.01 -24.06 -3.49
C ARG A 152 4.13 -23.07 -4.28
N CYS A 153 4.74 -22.11 -4.98
CA CYS A 153 4.03 -21.15 -5.80
C CYS A 153 3.51 -21.75 -7.12
N ARG A 154 4.09 -22.87 -7.59
CA ARG A 154 3.77 -23.47 -8.89
C ARG A 154 2.29 -23.81 -9.09
N HIS A 155 1.54 -24.11 -8.04
CA HIS A 155 0.10 -24.39 -8.16
C HIS A 155 -0.74 -23.16 -8.57
N TYR A 156 -0.15 -21.95 -8.52
CA TYR A 156 -0.79 -20.70 -8.95
C TYR A 156 -0.40 -20.28 -10.36
N GLU A 157 0.33 -21.11 -11.10
CA GLU A 157 0.64 -20.89 -12.51
C GLU A 157 -0.63 -20.66 -13.34
N GLY A 158 -0.67 -19.53 -14.05
CA GLY A 158 -1.81 -19.10 -14.87
C GLY A 158 -3.05 -18.64 -14.08
N LYS A 159 -3.03 -18.62 -12.74
CA LYS A 159 -4.15 -18.11 -11.93
C LYS A 159 -4.04 -16.59 -11.76
N ARG A 160 -5.20 -15.91 -11.76
CA ARG A 160 -5.28 -14.44 -11.57
C ARG A 160 -5.30 -14.07 -10.08
N ALA A 161 -4.30 -14.51 -9.34
CA ALA A 161 -4.11 -14.22 -7.92
C ALA A 161 -3.14 -13.05 -7.70
N GLY A 162 -3.16 -12.46 -6.50
CA GLY A 162 -2.14 -11.51 -6.04
C GLY A 162 -1.31 -12.11 -4.91
N PHE A 163 -0.04 -11.70 -4.80
CA PHE A 163 0.89 -12.24 -3.81
C PHE A 163 1.49 -11.13 -2.97
N VAL A 164 1.66 -11.38 -1.67
CA VAL A 164 2.30 -10.43 -0.76
C VAL A 164 3.54 -11.10 -0.16
N LEU A 165 4.70 -10.58 -0.55
CA LEU A 165 5.98 -10.92 0.05
C LEU A 165 6.19 -10.05 1.28
N VAL A 166 6.54 -10.67 2.40
CA VAL A 166 6.84 -10.03 3.68
C VAL A 166 8.22 -10.46 4.11
N VAL A 167 9.05 -9.51 4.50
CA VAL A 167 10.41 -9.70 4.98
C VAL A 167 10.54 -9.03 6.34
N LYS A 168 11.20 -9.72 7.27
CA LYS A 168 11.65 -9.17 8.55
C LYS A 168 13.17 -9.20 8.59
N ASP A 169 13.77 -8.05 8.86
CA ASP A 169 15.22 -7.90 9.01
C ASP A 169 15.71 -8.13 10.45
N LEU A 170 17.02 -8.07 10.69
CA LEU A 170 17.64 -8.28 12.01
C LEU A 170 17.32 -7.14 12.99
N GLU A 171 17.12 -5.91 12.49
CA GLU A 171 16.63 -4.77 13.29
C GLU A 171 15.14 -4.86 13.64
N GLY A 172 14.41 -5.81 13.04
CA GLY A 172 12.99 -6.06 13.29
C GLY A 172 12.04 -5.24 12.44
N GLY A 173 12.56 -4.50 11.45
CA GLY A 173 11.79 -3.82 10.42
C GLY A 173 10.99 -4.82 9.57
N ILE A 174 9.77 -4.43 9.19
CA ILE A 174 8.87 -5.23 8.37
C ILE A 174 8.60 -4.50 7.06
N PHE A 175 8.92 -5.14 5.94
CA PHE A 175 8.73 -4.56 4.62
C PHE A 175 8.57 -5.67 3.58
N GLY A 176 8.31 -5.30 2.34
CA GLY A 176 8.17 -6.28 1.29
C GLY A 176 7.58 -5.71 0.02
N ALA A 177 6.84 -6.57 -0.68
CA ALA A 177 6.26 -6.25 -1.96
C ALA A 177 4.91 -6.91 -2.16
N TYR A 178 4.06 -6.27 -2.96
CA TYR A 178 2.95 -6.94 -3.64
C TYR A 178 3.40 -7.31 -5.06
N LEU A 179 3.13 -8.56 -5.44
CA LEU A 179 3.45 -9.13 -6.74
C LEU A 179 2.15 -9.45 -7.48
N SER A 180 2.03 -9.00 -8.72
CA SER A 180 0.87 -9.25 -9.58
C SER A 180 0.82 -10.67 -10.14
N GLU A 181 1.93 -11.40 -10.06
CA GLU A 181 2.12 -12.76 -10.56
C GLU A 181 2.90 -13.59 -9.53
N TYR A 182 2.77 -14.90 -9.59
CA TYR A 182 3.45 -15.79 -8.65
C TYR A 182 4.96 -15.75 -8.88
N PRO A 183 5.80 -15.79 -7.84
CA PRO A 183 7.24 -15.79 -8.02
C PRO A 183 7.71 -17.15 -8.57
N HIS A 184 8.44 -17.12 -9.70
CA HIS A 184 9.06 -18.29 -10.32
C HIS A 184 10.28 -17.92 -11.16
N PRO A 185 11.28 -18.80 -11.31
CA PRO A 185 12.39 -18.54 -12.20
C PRO A 185 11.93 -18.25 -13.63
N ALA A 186 12.46 -17.19 -14.23
CA ALA A 186 12.17 -16.76 -15.59
C ALA A 186 13.41 -16.15 -16.26
N HIS A 187 13.43 -16.13 -17.60
CA HIS A 187 14.54 -15.54 -18.37
C HIS A 187 14.47 -14.01 -18.48
N SER A 188 13.34 -13.42 -18.09
CA SER A 188 13.09 -11.98 -18.19
C SER A 188 12.28 -11.52 -17.00
N TYR A 189 12.27 -10.19 -16.80
CA TYR A 189 11.34 -9.58 -15.85
C TYR A 189 9.89 -9.89 -16.24
N PHE A 190 9.04 -10.01 -15.22
CA PHE A 190 7.61 -10.24 -15.36
C PHE A 190 6.84 -9.46 -14.28
N GLY A 191 5.52 -9.64 -14.24
CA GLY A 191 4.61 -8.80 -13.47
C GLY A 191 4.18 -7.56 -14.24
N ASN A 192 3.30 -6.78 -13.63
CA ASN A 192 2.70 -5.59 -14.24
C ASN A 192 2.74 -4.39 -13.28
N GLY A 193 2.21 -3.25 -13.75
CA GLY A 193 2.17 -2.01 -12.98
C GLY A 193 1.26 -2.00 -11.75
N GLU A 194 0.63 -3.13 -11.39
CA GLU A 194 -0.04 -3.30 -10.10
C GLU A 194 0.96 -3.65 -8.98
N CYS A 195 2.19 -4.05 -9.30
CA CYS A 195 3.25 -4.31 -8.32
C CYS A 195 3.62 -3.05 -7.53
N PHE A 196 3.98 -3.21 -6.27
CA PHE A 196 4.47 -2.12 -5.44
C PHE A 196 5.34 -2.64 -4.29
N LEU A 197 6.23 -1.79 -3.79
CA LEU A 197 6.98 -2.06 -2.54
C LEU A 197 6.26 -1.40 -1.37
N TRP A 198 6.51 -1.88 -0.16
CA TRP A 198 5.97 -1.29 1.05
C TRP A 198 6.89 -1.52 2.26
N ARG A 199 6.78 -0.65 3.26
CA ARG A 199 7.38 -0.82 4.59
C ARG A 199 6.40 -0.42 5.68
N ALA A 200 6.49 -1.09 6.82
CA ALA A 200 5.65 -0.86 7.99
C ALA A 200 6.51 -0.76 9.25
N SER A 201 6.15 0.15 10.16
CA SER A 201 6.69 0.15 11.52
C SER A 201 5.57 0.26 12.54
N THR A 202 5.74 -0.41 13.68
CA THR A 202 4.80 -0.33 14.79
C THR A 202 5.12 0.91 15.62
N ILE A 203 4.14 1.81 15.74
CA ILE A 203 4.25 2.97 16.62
C ILE A 203 3.72 2.54 17.97
N THR A 204 4.62 2.48 18.96
CA THR A 204 4.21 2.39 20.36
C THR A 204 3.44 3.67 20.69
N PRO A 205 2.13 3.59 21.04
CA PRO A 205 1.37 4.77 21.38
C PRO A 205 2.02 5.43 22.60
N LEU A 206 2.25 6.74 22.51
CA LEU A 206 2.77 7.53 23.62
C LEU A 206 1.85 7.33 24.84
N PRO A 207 2.41 7.22 26.06
CA PRO A 207 1.57 7.19 27.26
C PRO A 207 0.69 8.45 27.27
N PRO A 208 -0.57 8.34 27.70
CA PRO A 208 -1.43 9.51 27.82
C PRO A 208 -0.73 10.56 28.69
N PRO A 209 -0.83 11.86 28.35
CA PRO A 209 -0.22 12.90 29.17
C PRO A 209 -0.71 12.75 30.61
N PRO A 210 0.17 12.96 31.63
CA PRO A 210 -0.24 12.86 33.02
C PRO A 210 -1.44 13.78 33.19
N SER A 211 -2.59 13.19 33.49
CA SER A 211 -3.82 13.95 33.75
C SER A 211 -3.51 14.86 34.92
N ALA A 212 -3.40 16.16 34.68
CA ALA A 212 -3.26 17.12 35.76
C ALA A 212 -4.51 16.99 36.65
N ASP A 213 -4.31 16.43 37.83
CA ASP A 213 -5.27 16.45 38.94
C ASP A 213 -5.73 17.89 39.14
N THR A 214 -6.95 18.22 38.67
CA THR A 214 -7.61 19.49 38.98
C THR A 214 -8.58 19.33 40.14
N THR A 215 -8.29 18.39 41.05
CA THR A 215 -9.09 18.06 42.24
C THR A 215 -9.10 19.17 43.31
N ASN A 216 -8.51 20.34 43.06
CA ASN A 216 -8.55 21.48 43.98
C ASN A 216 -8.85 22.82 43.29
N LEU A 217 -9.92 22.90 42.51
CA LEU A 217 -10.57 24.18 42.17
C LEU A 217 -12.01 24.22 42.70
N ASN A 218 -12.15 23.98 44.02
CA ASN A 218 -13.33 24.39 44.76
C ASN A 218 -13.25 25.89 45.07
N SER A 219 -13.95 26.72 44.30
CA SER A 219 -14.60 27.91 44.86
C SER A 219 -15.73 28.43 43.98
N ARG A 220 -16.94 27.88 44.19
CA ARG A 220 -18.18 28.60 44.62
C ARG A 220 -19.48 28.02 44.03
N ILE A 221 -20.35 27.56 44.97
CA ILE A 221 -21.82 27.79 45.07
C ILE A 221 -22.73 26.89 44.19
N THR A 222 -23.33 25.84 44.79
CA THR A 222 -24.75 25.66 45.28
C THR A 222 -25.68 25.12 44.17
N THR A 223 -26.34 23.95 44.30
CA THR A 223 -27.68 23.81 44.91
C THR A 223 -28.16 22.33 44.94
N LEU A 224 -28.58 21.88 46.14
CA LEU A 224 -29.55 20.83 46.55
C LEU A 224 -29.45 19.37 46.08
N ALA A 225 -29.25 18.47 47.05
CA ALA A 225 -29.51 17.03 47.00
C ALA A 225 -30.78 16.64 47.79
N PRO A 226 -31.53 15.57 47.43
CA PRO A 226 -32.48 14.90 48.33
C PRO A 226 -31.83 13.73 49.11
N PRO A 227 -32.44 13.27 50.22
CA PRO A 227 -31.81 12.36 51.21
C PRO A 227 -31.83 10.89 50.76
N PRO A 228 -31.02 10.01 51.38
CA PRO A 228 -30.99 8.58 51.04
C PRO A 228 -32.07 7.79 51.80
N PRO A 229 -32.61 6.71 51.22
CA PRO A 229 -33.11 5.59 51.99
C PRO A 229 -32.09 4.46 52.07
N SER A 230 -32.10 3.83 53.24
CA SER A 230 -31.28 2.76 53.78
C SER A 230 -31.40 1.41 53.05
N SER A 231 -30.26 0.72 52.97
CA SER A 231 -30.03 -0.74 53.12
C SER A 231 -30.99 -1.74 52.46
N GLU A 232 -30.49 -2.54 51.49
CA GLU A 232 -30.15 -3.97 51.69
C GLU A 232 -29.75 -4.68 50.37
N SER A 233 -28.69 -5.49 50.48
CA SER A 233 -28.28 -6.68 49.69
C SER A 233 -28.66 -6.83 48.20
N ASN A 234 -27.65 -6.84 47.32
CA ASN A 234 -27.21 -8.04 46.58
C ASN A 234 -26.14 -7.70 45.53
N THR A 235 -24.97 -8.32 45.65
CA THR A 235 -23.99 -8.53 44.57
C THR A 235 -24.58 -9.48 43.51
N PRO A 236 -24.20 -9.42 42.20
CA PRO A 236 -22.81 -9.66 41.79
C PRO A 236 -22.26 -8.81 40.61
N THR A 237 -20.96 -8.56 40.70
CA THR A 237 -19.99 -8.43 39.60
C THR A 237 -20.50 -7.83 38.28
N HIS A 238 -20.45 -6.50 38.16
CA HIS A 238 -20.22 -5.88 36.86
C HIS A 238 -18.80 -6.23 36.42
N SER A 239 -18.69 -7.22 35.54
CA SER A 239 -17.52 -7.43 34.70
C SER A 239 -17.25 -6.13 33.95
N ARG A 240 -16.28 -5.37 34.45
CA ARG A 240 -15.67 -4.25 33.75
C ARG A 240 -15.25 -4.77 32.39
N ALA A 241 -15.93 -4.29 31.34
CA ALA A 241 -15.55 -4.57 29.97
C ALA A 241 -14.04 -4.32 29.85
N PRO A 242 -13.27 -5.24 29.25
CA PRO A 242 -11.86 -4.97 29.00
C PRO A 242 -11.80 -3.69 28.18
N SER A 243 -11.12 -2.68 28.74
CA SER A 243 -10.72 -1.49 28.00
C SER A 243 -10.07 -1.95 26.69
N PRO A 244 -10.39 -1.34 25.53
CA PRO A 244 -9.74 -1.71 24.28
C PRO A 244 -8.23 -1.60 24.51
N THR A 245 -7.53 -2.72 24.35
CA THR A 245 -6.08 -2.73 24.21
C THR A 245 -5.71 -1.62 23.23
N PRO A 246 -4.72 -0.77 23.53
CA PRO A 246 -4.31 0.27 22.60
C PRO A 246 -3.97 -0.41 21.28
N SER A 247 -4.79 -0.17 20.26
CA SER A 247 -4.56 -0.67 18.91
C SER A 247 -3.18 -0.19 18.49
N GLU A 248 -2.27 -1.13 18.25
CA GLU A 248 -0.93 -0.86 17.77
C GLU A 248 -1.05 0.01 16.50
N ALA A 249 -0.56 1.25 16.56
CA ALA A 249 -0.69 2.16 15.44
C ALA A 249 0.38 1.80 14.41
N VAL A 250 -0.03 1.33 13.23
CA VAL A 250 0.90 0.97 12.16
C VAL A 250 1.24 2.22 11.34
N ARG A 251 2.53 2.50 11.15
CA ARG A 251 3.00 3.45 10.15
C ARG A 251 3.28 2.70 8.86
N PHE A 252 2.42 2.87 7.86
CA PHE A 252 2.58 2.22 6.56
C PHE A 252 3.06 3.22 5.51
N LYS A 253 3.99 2.78 4.65
CA LYS A 253 4.42 3.53 3.46
C LYS A 253 4.50 2.56 2.28
N ALA A 254 3.80 2.90 1.21
CA ALA A 254 3.86 2.17 -0.06
C ALA A 254 4.60 2.98 -1.13
N PHE A 255 5.19 2.26 -2.08
CA PHE A 255 5.92 2.78 -3.23
C PHE A 255 5.32 2.16 -4.50
N PRO A 256 4.29 2.81 -5.08
CA PRO A 256 3.64 2.34 -6.28
C PRO A 256 4.56 2.33 -7.50
N TYR A 257 4.18 1.54 -8.49
CA TYR A 257 4.82 1.53 -9.81
C TYR A 257 4.91 2.94 -10.43
N SER A 258 6.10 3.30 -10.92
CA SER A 258 6.41 4.64 -11.44
C SER A 258 6.07 4.82 -12.92
N GLY A 259 5.95 3.74 -13.68
CA GLY A 259 5.77 3.77 -15.13
C GLY A 259 7.04 4.05 -15.93
N LEU A 260 8.22 4.09 -15.30
CA LEU A 260 9.48 4.41 -15.99
C LEU A 260 10.12 3.20 -16.71
N ASN A 261 9.89 1.99 -16.21
CA ASN A 261 10.35 0.74 -16.80
C ASN A 261 9.48 -0.43 -16.32
N ASP A 262 9.53 -1.58 -16.99
CA ASP A 262 8.72 -2.77 -16.65
C ASP A 262 9.49 -3.82 -15.84
N PHE A 263 10.56 -3.44 -15.15
CA PHE A 263 11.42 -4.36 -14.41
C PHE A 263 10.85 -4.70 -13.01
N CYS A 264 9.61 -5.17 -12.97
CA CYS A 264 8.84 -5.36 -11.73
C CYS A 264 9.30 -6.56 -10.91
N ILE A 265 9.35 -7.77 -11.49
CA ILE A 265 9.73 -8.99 -10.78
C ILE A 265 10.81 -9.69 -11.60
N ASN A 266 11.93 -10.05 -10.97
CA ASN A 266 12.92 -10.93 -11.58
C ASN A 266 13.35 -11.99 -10.57
N CYS A 267 13.18 -13.24 -10.98
CA CYS A 267 13.41 -14.42 -10.17
C CYS A 267 14.38 -15.32 -10.92
N GLU A 268 15.47 -15.67 -10.26
CA GLU A 268 16.45 -16.65 -10.71
C GLU A 268 16.56 -17.77 -9.67
N THR A 269 17.34 -18.80 -9.98
CA THR A 269 17.67 -19.85 -8.99
C THR A 269 18.50 -19.30 -7.84
N GLY A 270 19.29 -18.25 -8.07
CA GLY A 270 20.19 -17.64 -7.10
C GLY A 270 19.57 -16.52 -6.27
N PHE A 271 18.48 -15.90 -6.72
CA PHE A 271 17.87 -14.75 -6.05
C PHE A 271 16.42 -14.49 -6.48
N LEU A 272 15.72 -13.71 -5.68
CA LEU A 272 14.45 -13.06 -6.02
C LEU A 272 14.63 -11.55 -5.90
N SER A 273 14.11 -10.79 -6.86
CA SER A 273 14.15 -9.33 -6.84
C SER A 273 12.85 -8.70 -7.30
N VAL A 274 12.52 -7.57 -6.70
CA VAL A 274 11.33 -6.79 -7.00
C VAL A 274 11.73 -5.33 -7.21
N GLY A 275 11.52 -4.85 -8.43
CA GLY A 275 11.88 -3.52 -8.88
C GLY A 275 13.35 -3.40 -9.21
N SER A 276 13.66 -2.94 -10.41
CA SER A 276 15.04 -2.74 -10.85
C SER A 276 15.17 -1.51 -11.75
N GLY A 277 16.28 -0.81 -11.65
CA GLY A 277 16.53 0.38 -12.48
C GLY A 277 17.79 1.09 -12.04
N GLY A 278 18.52 1.67 -12.98
CA GLY A 278 19.81 2.30 -12.71
C GLY A 278 20.87 1.36 -12.06
N GLY A 279 20.74 0.03 -12.23
CA GLY A 279 21.66 -0.95 -11.63
C GLY A 279 21.37 -1.33 -10.18
N HIS A 280 20.24 -0.90 -9.63
CA HIS A 280 19.85 -1.14 -8.24
C HIS A 280 18.53 -1.91 -8.16
N TYR A 281 18.37 -2.68 -7.07
CA TYR A 281 17.13 -3.40 -6.76
C TYR A 281 16.34 -2.66 -5.69
N GLY A 282 15.03 -2.55 -5.88
CA GLY A 282 14.11 -2.04 -4.87
C GLY A 282 14.06 -2.97 -3.66
N LEU A 283 13.95 -4.28 -3.93
CA LEU A 283 14.13 -5.37 -2.98
C LEU A 283 14.82 -6.54 -3.68
N TRP A 284 15.80 -7.16 -3.01
CA TRP A 284 16.51 -8.33 -3.48
C TRP A 284 16.77 -9.26 -2.29
N LEU A 285 16.62 -10.57 -2.50
CA LEU A 285 16.88 -11.62 -1.52
C LEU A 285 17.71 -12.73 -2.17
N ASP A 286 18.67 -13.27 -1.44
CA ASP A 286 19.48 -14.41 -1.90
C ASP A 286 18.70 -15.74 -1.88
N ASN A 287 19.32 -16.80 -2.41
CA ASN A 287 18.70 -18.13 -2.47
C ASN A 287 18.48 -18.78 -1.09
N GLY A 288 19.29 -18.40 -0.09
CA GLY A 288 19.18 -18.84 1.29
C GLY A 288 18.07 -18.12 2.05
N LEU A 289 17.61 -16.97 1.56
CA LEU A 289 16.73 -16.05 2.30
C LEU A 289 17.37 -15.59 3.62
N GLU A 290 18.69 -15.41 3.61
CA GLU A 290 19.50 -15.00 4.76
C GLU A 290 19.97 -13.55 4.61
N ASN A 291 20.22 -13.13 3.38
CA ASN A 291 20.74 -11.81 3.07
C ASN A 291 19.83 -11.09 2.08
N GLY A 292 19.63 -9.80 2.31
CA GLY A 292 18.87 -8.96 1.40
C GLY A 292 19.58 -7.66 1.06
N HIS A 293 19.09 -7.05 -0.02
CA HIS A 293 19.52 -5.73 -0.47
C HIS A 293 18.29 -4.90 -0.87
N SER A 294 18.29 -3.63 -0.49
CA SER A 294 17.26 -2.67 -0.89
C SER A 294 17.89 -1.31 -1.13
N SER A 295 17.69 -0.80 -2.34
CA SER A 295 18.16 0.51 -2.76
C SER A 295 17.02 1.24 -3.47
N ARG A 296 17.24 2.53 -3.74
CA ARG A 296 16.35 3.28 -4.62
C ARG A 296 16.40 2.72 -6.03
N CYS A 297 15.25 2.37 -6.60
CA CYS A 297 15.14 1.94 -8.00
C CYS A 297 14.16 2.82 -8.78
N GLU A 298 14.29 2.81 -10.11
CA GLU A 298 13.43 3.59 -11.01
C GLU A 298 12.01 3.04 -11.08
N THR A 299 11.82 1.71 -11.00
CA THR A 299 10.51 1.04 -11.13
C THR A 299 9.49 1.53 -10.11
N PHE A 300 9.94 1.82 -8.88
CA PHE A 300 9.05 2.22 -7.78
C PHE A 300 9.41 3.56 -7.14
N GLY A 301 10.57 4.13 -7.48
CA GLY A 301 11.05 5.38 -6.87
C GLY A 301 11.22 5.29 -5.35
N ASN A 302 11.39 4.08 -4.81
CA ASN A 302 11.45 3.82 -3.38
C ASN A 302 12.73 4.37 -2.73
N GLU A 303 12.71 4.48 -1.41
CA GLU A 303 13.93 4.57 -0.60
C GLU A 303 14.33 3.17 -0.11
N PRO A 304 15.54 2.96 0.45
CA PRO A 304 15.88 1.70 1.11
C PRO A 304 14.80 1.29 2.11
N LEU A 305 14.34 0.04 2.02
CA LEU A 305 13.20 -0.45 2.79
C LEU A 305 13.57 -0.77 4.25
N SER A 306 14.78 -1.29 4.47
CA SER A 306 15.33 -1.59 5.80
C SER A 306 15.95 -0.36 6.43
N ASP A 307 15.82 -0.24 7.74
CA ASP A 307 16.47 0.82 8.52
C ASP A 307 17.97 0.49 8.79
N GLU A 308 18.42 -0.78 8.59
CA GLU A 308 19.84 -1.20 8.60
C GLU A 308 20.65 -0.54 7.46
N GLY A 309 19.96 -0.05 6.44
CA GLY A 309 20.53 0.56 5.25
C GLY A 309 20.28 -0.28 3.99
N THR A 310 21.26 -0.28 3.08
CA THR A 310 21.06 -0.92 1.76
C THR A 310 21.25 -2.43 1.77
N LYS A 311 21.97 -2.97 2.75
CA LYS A 311 22.13 -4.42 2.97
C LYS A 311 21.57 -4.72 4.35
N PHE A 312 20.86 -5.83 4.45
CA PHE A 312 20.24 -6.25 5.71
C PHE A 312 20.29 -7.76 5.85
N GLY A 313 20.36 -8.23 7.08
CA GLY A 313 20.17 -9.66 7.38
C GLY A 313 18.69 -9.99 7.50
N VAL A 314 18.30 -11.18 7.08
CA VAL A 314 16.90 -11.64 7.07
C VAL A 314 16.69 -12.62 8.21
N ILE A 315 15.65 -12.42 9.00
CA ILE A 315 15.23 -13.37 10.05
C ILE A 315 13.88 -14.01 9.77
N GLY A 316 13.13 -13.47 8.80
CA GLY A 316 11.84 -14.03 8.43
C GLY A 316 11.42 -13.62 7.03
N VAL A 317 10.84 -14.58 6.30
CA VAL A 317 10.17 -14.35 5.03
C VAL A 317 8.82 -15.05 5.06
N GLU A 318 7.77 -14.36 4.61
CA GLU A 318 6.48 -14.96 4.32
C GLU A 318 6.03 -14.60 2.91
N LEU A 319 5.31 -15.51 2.27
CA LEU A 319 4.62 -15.25 1.02
C LEU A 319 3.15 -15.64 1.17
N TRP A 320 2.28 -14.66 0.97
CA TRP A 320 0.84 -14.80 1.06
C TRP A 320 0.20 -14.72 -0.33
N VAL A 321 -0.97 -15.33 -0.49
CA VAL A 321 -1.80 -15.23 -1.70
C VAL A 321 -3.22 -14.81 -1.38
N MET A 322 -3.81 -14.08 -2.31
CA MET A 322 -5.22 -13.66 -2.28
C MET A 322 -5.86 -13.78 -3.68
N GLY A 323 -7.19 -13.85 -3.71
CA GLY A 323 -7.95 -13.94 -4.96
C GLY A 323 -7.86 -15.31 -5.64
N VAL A 324 -7.77 -16.37 -4.85
CA VAL A 324 -7.73 -17.77 -5.29
C VAL A 324 -9.06 -18.49 -5.10
#